data_AF-A0A1X9XWQ1-F1
#
_entry.id   AF-A0A1X9XWQ1-F1
#
_cell.length_a   1.000
_cell.length_b   1.000
_cell.length_c   1.000
_cell.angle_alpha   90.00
_cell.angle_beta   90.00
_cell.angle_gamma   90.00
#
_symmetry.space_group_name_H-M   'P 1'
#
loop_
_entity.id
_entity.type
_entity.pdbx_description
1 polymer ?
#
loop_
_entity_poly.entity_id
_entity_poly.type
_entity_poly.pdbx_seq_one_letter_code
_entity_poly.pdbx_strand_id
1 'polypeptide(L)'
;SLFIDSQRPLTDKGRKKMRQISKALRKLGVEFDLILSSPYARACETAEILADVFKMKSKLVLTDNLIPLVEPELLIGEINEKY
;
A
#
# COMPACT_ATOMS: atom_id res chain seq x y z
N SER A 1 -2.03 -12.69 -18.40
CA SER A 1 -3.32 -12.01 -18.28
C SER A 1 -3.27 -11.04 -17.12
N LEU A 2 -4.18 -10.06 -17.06
CA LEU A 2 -4.31 -9.13 -15.92
C LEU A 2 -4.51 -9.87 -14.59
N PHE A 3 -5.24 -10.99 -14.62
CA PHE A 3 -5.41 -11.85 -13.44
C PHE A 3 -4.09 -12.41 -12.91
N ILE A 4 -3.23 -12.96 -13.78
CA ILE A 4 -1.92 -13.47 -13.32
C ILE A 4 -1.04 -12.33 -12.79
N ASP A 5 -1.10 -11.15 -13.42
CA ASP A 5 -0.34 -9.99 -12.92
C ASP A 5 -0.79 -9.55 -11.52
N SER A 6 -2.10 -9.53 -11.26
CA SER A 6 -2.64 -9.09 -9.97
C SER A 6 -2.27 -10.03 -8.81
N GLN A 7 -2.05 -11.31 -9.10
CA GLN A 7 -1.68 -12.33 -8.10
C GLN A 7 -0.18 -12.41 -7.82
N ARG A 8 0.67 -11.66 -8.54
CA ARG A 8 2.11 -11.69 -8.32
C ARG A 8 2.48 -11.11 -6.95
N PRO A 9 3.09 -11.88 -6.05
CA PRO A 9 3.52 -11.39 -4.75
C PRO A 9 4.85 -10.63 -4.84
N LEU A 10 5.25 -10.02 -3.73
CA LEU A 10 6.64 -9.63 -3.50
C LEU A 10 7.53 -10.87 -3.40
N THR A 11 8.76 -10.71 -3.90
CA THR A 11 9.86 -11.62 -3.61
C THR A 11 10.32 -11.44 -2.16
N ASP A 12 11.02 -12.44 -1.60
CA ASP A 12 11.58 -12.37 -0.25
C ASP A 12 12.53 -11.18 -0.08
N LYS A 13 13.34 -10.90 -1.12
CA LYS A 13 14.19 -9.70 -1.18
C LYS A 13 13.37 -8.42 -1.11
N GLY A 14 12.24 -8.37 -1.82
CA GLY A 14 11.28 -7.27 -1.78
C GLY A 14 10.72 -7.04 -0.38
N ARG A 15 10.23 -8.11 0.28
CA ARG A 15 9.71 -8.04 1.66
C ARG A 15 10.75 -7.54 2.65
N LYS A 16 11.98 -8.07 2.58
CA LYS A 16 13.09 -7.65 3.45
C LYS A 16 13.41 -6.16 3.25
N LYS A 17 13.51 -5.72 2.00
CA LYS A 17 13.78 -4.31 1.66
C LYS A 17 12.66 -3.40 2.15
N MET A 18 11.40 -3.76 1.95
CA MET A 18 10.27 -2.94 2.41
C MET A 18 10.28 -2.78 3.94
N ARG A 19 10.52 -3.86 4.68
CA ARG A 19 10.60 -3.79 6.15
C ARG A 19 11.74 -2.86 6.63
N GLN A 20 12.86 -2.81 5.91
CA GLN A 20 13.95 -1.87 6.21
C GLN A 20 13.52 -0.42 5.93
N ILE A 21 12.87 -0.17 4.80
CA ILE A 21 12.34 1.15 4.42
C ILE A 21 11.32 1.62 5.46
N SER A 22 10.34 0.80 5.83
CA SER A 22 9.33 1.16 6.84
C SER A 22 9.96 1.55 8.19
N LYS A 23 10.98 0.80 8.64
CA LYS A 23 11.71 1.15 9.88
C LYS A 23 12.47 2.47 9.75
N ALA A 24 13.06 2.73 8.58
CA ALA A 24 13.76 3.98 8.32
C ALA A 24 12.79 5.18 8.31
N LEU A 25 11.65 5.07 7.62
CA LEU A 25 10.60 6.11 7.62
C LEU A 25 10.15 6.45 9.05
N ARG A 26 9.91 5.43 9.88
CA ARG A 26 9.55 5.64 11.29
C ARG A 26 10.66 6.33 12.08
N LYS A 27 11.93 6.00 11.82
CA LYS A 27 13.08 6.67 12.46
C LYS A 27 13.22 8.14 12.02
N LEU A 28 12.81 8.45 10.79
CA LEU A 28 12.81 9.81 10.25
C LEU A 28 11.63 10.66 10.75
N GLY A 29 10.71 10.09 11.53
CA GLY A 29 9.55 10.80 12.06
C GLY A 29 8.46 11.06 11.01
N VAL A 30 8.37 10.21 9.98
CA VAL A 30 7.27 10.31 9.01
C VAL A 30 5.95 9.94 9.71
N GLU A 31 4.93 10.77 9.52
CA GLU A 31 3.59 10.61 10.06
C GLU A 31 2.55 10.62 8.93
N PHE A 32 1.50 9.84 9.09
CA PHE A 32 0.34 9.76 8.20
C PHE A 32 -0.81 9.07 8.95
N ASP A 33 -2.04 9.38 8.57
CA ASP A 33 -3.25 8.90 9.27
C ASP A 33 -3.93 7.69 8.60
N LEU A 34 -3.56 7.43 7.34
CA LEU A 34 -4.19 6.43 6.47
C LEU A 34 -3.15 5.76 5.56
N ILE A 35 -3.37 4.47 5.26
CA ILE A 35 -2.63 3.74 4.22
C ILE A 35 -3.63 3.26 3.16
N LEU A 36 -3.54 3.81 1.96
CA LEU A 36 -4.29 3.33 0.79
C LEU A 36 -3.38 2.44 -0.07
N SER A 37 -3.89 1.31 -0.53
CA SER A 37 -3.15 0.42 -1.43
C SER A 37 -4.05 -0.23 -2.49
N SER A 38 -3.42 -0.65 -3.59
CA SER A 38 -4.06 -1.51 -4.59
C SER A 38 -4.33 -2.91 -4.02
N PRO A 39 -5.42 -3.59 -4.43
CA PRO A 39 -5.66 -4.99 -4.07
C PRO A 39 -4.68 -5.98 -4.74
N TYR A 40 -3.84 -5.53 -5.68
CA TYR A 40 -2.86 -6.41 -6.31
C TYR A 40 -1.83 -6.88 -5.28
N ALA A 41 -1.51 -8.19 -5.29
CA ALA A 41 -0.79 -8.87 -4.22
C ALA A 41 0.51 -8.14 -3.83
N ARG A 42 1.35 -7.75 -4.79
CA ARG A 42 2.59 -6.99 -4.53
C ARG A 42 2.38 -5.67 -3.77
N ALA A 43 1.30 -4.94 -4.05
CA ALA A 43 1.02 -3.64 -3.44
C ALA A 43 0.37 -3.84 -2.05
N CYS A 44 -0.57 -4.77 -1.96
CA CYS A 44 -1.17 -5.18 -0.70
C CYS A 44 -0.10 -5.62 0.32
N GLU A 45 0.79 -6.54 -0.06
CA GLU A 45 1.87 -7.02 0.82
C GLU A 45 2.85 -5.90 1.24
N THR A 46 3.12 -4.95 0.34
CA THR A 46 3.94 -3.77 0.66
C THR A 46 3.28 -2.94 1.75
N ALA A 47 1.98 -2.67 1.60
CA ALA A 47 1.20 -1.89 2.54
C ALA A 47 0.99 -2.59 3.88
N GLU A 48 0.79 -3.91 3.88
CA GLU A 48 0.71 -4.73 5.10
C GLU A 48 2.02 -4.69 5.91
N ILE A 49 3.18 -4.76 5.24
CA ILE A 49 4.47 -4.62 5.90
C ILE A 49 4.61 -3.23 6.54
N LEU A 50 4.21 -2.17 5.83
CA LEU A 50 4.24 -0.81 6.36
C LEU A 50 3.31 -0.68 7.57
N ALA A 51 2.06 -1.13 7.45
CA ALA A 51 1.05 -1.10 8.52
C ALA A 51 1.49 -1.89 9.76
N ASP A 52 2.17 -3.03 9.59
CA ASP A 52 2.71 -3.83 10.69
C ASP A 52 3.82 -3.08 11.48
N VAL A 53 4.69 -2.36 10.77
CA VAL A 53 5.77 -1.57 11.36
C VAL A 53 5.23 -0.30 12.04
N PHE A 54 4.26 0.36 11.44
CA PHE A 54 3.63 1.57 11.97
C PHE A 54 2.49 1.30 12.98
N LYS A 55 2.09 0.04 13.17
CA LYS A 55 0.95 -0.36 14.02
C LYS A 55 -0.38 0.23 13.56
N MET A 56 -0.57 0.30 12.24
CA MET A 56 -1.70 0.94 11.57
C MET A 56 -2.56 -0.05 10.77
N LYS A 57 -2.64 -1.33 11.16
CA LYS A 57 -3.42 -2.34 10.41
C LYS A 57 -4.90 -1.97 10.26
N SER A 58 -5.50 -1.32 11.26
CA SER A 58 -6.89 -0.83 11.20
C SER A 58 -7.09 0.39 10.30
N LYS A 59 -6.01 0.99 9.79
CA LYS A 59 -5.99 2.15 8.90
C LYS A 59 -5.48 1.81 7.49
N LEU A 60 -5.32 0.52 7.20
CA LEU A 60 -5.02 0.03 5.85
C LEU A 60 -6.34 -0.21 5.11
N VAL A 61 -6.53 0.48 3.99
CA VAL A 61 -7.68 0.28 3.10
C VAL A 61 -7.20 -0.06 1.70
N LEU A 62 -7.84 -1.06 1.10
CA LEU A 62 -7.62 -1.43 -0.29
C LEU A 62 -8.65 -0.73 -1.18
N THR A 63 -8.20 -0.21 -2.32
CA THR A 63 -9.07 0.44 -3.30
C THR A 63 -8.69 0.05 -4.72
N ASP A 64 -9.70 -0.17 -5.56
CA ASP A 64 -9.50 -0.40 -6.99
C ASP A 64 -8.99 0.85 -7.71
N ASN A 65 -9.13 2.04 -7.12
CA ASN A 65 -8.61 3.30 -7.68
C ASN A 65 -7.07 3.36 -7.73
N LEU A 66 -6.37 2.38 -7.14
CA LEU A 66 -4.92 2.23 -7.17
C LEU A 66 -4.42 1.06 -8.04
N ILE A 67 -5.29 0.37 -8.78
CA ILE A 67 -4.82 -0.64 -9.76
C ILE A 67 -4.14 0.06 -10.96
N PRO A 68 -3.29 -0.65 -11.72
CA PRO A 68 -2.64 -0.06 -12.89
C PRO A 68 -3.63 0.49 -13.92
N LEU A 69 -3.27 1.60 -14.57
CA LEU A 69 -4.03 2.25 -15.65
C LEU A 69 -5.38 2.86 -15.25
N VAL A 70 -5.60 3.09 -13.95
CA VAL A 70 -6.74 3.88 -13.48
C VAL A 70 -6.40 5.37 -13.44
N GLU A 71 -7.37 6.19 -13.83
CA GLU A 71 -7.26 7.64 -13.85
C GLU A 71 -7.13 8.22 -12.42
N PRO A 72 -6.15 9.10 -12.15
CA PRO A 72 -5.91 9.64 -10.81
C PRO A 72 -7.10 10.37 -10.17
N GLU A 73 -7.98 10.95 -10.99
CA GLU A 73 -9.16 11.71 -10.53
C GLU A 73 -10.11 10.86 -9.68
N LEU A 74 -10.20 9.55 -9.94
CA LEU A 74 -11.02 8.64 -9.15
C LEU A 74 -10.49 8.47 -7.72
N LEU A 75 -9.16 8.40 -7.57
CA LEU A 75 -8.52 8.35 -6.24
C LEU A 75 -8.68 9.69 -5.51
N ILE A 76 -8.51 10.81 -6.22
CA ILE A 76 -8.67 12.15 -5.64
C ILE A 76 -10.10 12.35 -5.14
N GLY A 77 -11.11 11.96 -5.94
CA GLY A 77 -12.51 11.97 -5.55
C GLY A 77 -12.76 11.11 -4.31
N GLU A 78 -12.23 9.87 -4.30
CA GLU A 78 -12.36 8.98 -3.14
C GLU A 78 -11.77 9.59 -1.86
N ILE A 79 -10.59 10.19 -1.94
CA ILE A 79 -9.95 10.82 -0.78
C ILE A 79 -10.83 11.96 -0.25
N ASN A 80 -11.26 12.88 -1.11
CA ASN A 80 -12.04 14.04 -0.70
C ASN A 80 -13.42 13.69 -0.12
N GLU A 81 -14.03 12.58 -0.54
CA GLU A 81 -15.38 12.19 -0.12
C GLU A 81 -15.39 11.28 1.12
N LYS A 82 -14.35 10.46 1.34
CA LYS A 82 -14.36 9.40 2.36
C LYS A 82 -13.38 9.61 3.52
N TYR A 83 -12.33 10.40 3.36
CA TYR A 83 -11.22 10.51 4.32
C TYR A 83 -10.89 11.96 4.67
#